data_AF-A0A3P7IMZ4-F1
#
_entry.id   AF-A0A3P7IMZ4-F1
#
_cell.length_a   1.000
_cell.length_b   1.000
_cell.length_c   1.000
_cell.angle_alpha   90.00
_cell.angle_beta   90.00
_cell.angle_gamma   90.00
#
_symmetry.space_group_name_H-M   'P 1'
#
loop_
_entity.id
_entity.type
_entity.pdbx_description
1 polymer ?
#
loop_
_entity_poly.entity_id
_entity_poly.type
_entity_poly.pdbx_seq_one_letter_code
_entity_poly.pdbx_strand_id
1 'polypeptide(L)'
;MGVIIYRMEEAYILPISKQLGEIGGLAIDGKGHLVAFHRAEREWDANSFDGKEKFNKKLGPIKNSTIAIIDTSNGKVSPQIC
;
A
#
# COMPACT_ATOMS: atom_id res chain seq x y z
N MET A 1 -10.13 -7.57 -1.94
CA MET A 1 -8.73 -7.37 -1.52
C MET A 1 -8.76 -6.94 -0.05
N GLY A 2 -7.97 -7.58 0.83
CA GLY A 2 -7.94 -7.27 2.26
C GLY A 2 -6.54 -7.48 2.83
N VAL A 3 -6.27 -6.97 4.02
CA VAL A 3 -4.97 -7.14 4.70
C VAL A 3 -5.15 -8.07 5.90
N ILE A 4 -4.23 -9.02 6.07
CA ILE A 4 -4.23 -9.91 7.24
C ILE A 4 -3.67 -9.13 8.43
N ILE A 5 -4.45 -9.07 9.52
CA ILE A 5 -4.04 -8.42 10.78
C ILE A 5 -4.04 -9.48 11.88
N TYR A 6 -3.00 -9.41 12.73
CA TYR A 6 -2.91 -10.20 13.95
C TYR A 6 -3.37 -9.33 15.14
N ARG A 7 -4.38 -9.80 15.86
CA ARG A 7 -4.86 -9.16 17.10
C ARG A 7 -5.29 -10.26 18.07
N MET A 8 -4.84 -10.19 19.31
CA MET A 8 -5.22 -11.15 20.36
C MET A 8 -5.03 -12.61 19.91
N GLU A 9 -3.88 -12.91 19.30
CA GLU A 9 -3.49 -14.24 18.81
C GLU A 9 -4.33 -14.80 17.64
N GLU A 10 -5.30 -14.04 17.12
CA GLU A 10 -6.07 -14.40 15.94
C GLU A 10 -5.64 -13.58 14.71
N ALA A 11 -5.60 -14.26 13.56
CA ALA A 11 -5.40 -13.65 12.26
C ALA A 11 -6.75 -13.50 11.56
N TYR A 12 -7.07 -12.29 11.10
CA TYR A 12 -8.27 -12.07 10.30
C TYR A 12 -7.97 -11.19 9.09
N ILE A 13 -8.81 -11.33 8.06
CA ILE A 13 -8.75 -10.47 6.88
C ILE A 13 -9.55 -9.21 7.20
N LEU A 14 -8.89 -8.06 7.26
CA LEU A 14 -9.55 -6.76 7.31
C LEU A 14 -9.97 -6.34 5.89
N PRO A 15 -11.28 -6.21 5.61
CA PRO A 15 -11.75 -5.60 4.37
C PRO A 15 -11.36 -4.12 4.38
N ILE A 16 -10.77 -3.61 3.30
CA ILE A 16 -10.36 -2.22 3.20
C ILE A 16 -11.24 -1.45 2.22
N SER A 17 -11.53 -0.18 2.52
CA SER A 17 -12.47 0.64 1.75
C SER A 17 -11.94 1.09 0.37
N LYS A 18 -10.65 0.88 0.09
CA LYS A 18 -10.00 1.26 -1.17
C LYS A 18 -8.86 0.29 -1.49
N GLN A 19 -8.70 -0.07 -2.76
CA GLN A 19 -7.57 -0.84 -3.23
C GLN A 19 -6.29 0.02 -3.25
N LEU A 20 -5.18 -0.54 -2.76
CA LEU A 20 -3.91 0.17 -2.61
C LEU A 20 -2.87 -0.17 -3.70
N GLY A 21 -3.18 -1.12 -4.58
CA GLY A 21 -2.21 -1.68 -5.52
C GLY A 21 -1.17 -2.55 -4.81
N GLU A 22 0.05 -2.59 -5.35
CA GLU A 22 1.16 -3.33 -4.75
C GLU A 22 1.69 -2.64 -3.48
N ILE A 23 1.84 -3.41 -2.42
CA ILE A 23 2.35 -2.95 -1.12
C ILE A 23 3.84 -3.30 -1.02
N GLY A 24 4.67 -2.29 -0.76
CA GLY A 24 6.10 -2.44 -0.55
C GLY A 24 6.52 -2.45 0.92
N GLY A 25 5.67 -1.97 1.83
CA GLY A 25 5.96 -1.95 3.26
C GLY A 25 4.73 -1.70 4.13
N LEU A 26 4.80 -2.17 5.37
CA LEU A 26 3.74 -2.03 6.37
C LEU A 26 4.36 -1.59 7.70
N ALA A 27 3.63 -0.76 8.44
CA ALA A 27 3.96 -0.32 9.79
C ALA A 27 2.68 -0.10 10.60
N ILE A 28 2.81 0.07 11.92
CA ILE A 28 1.73 0.50 12.80
C ILE A 28 2.12 1.87 13.39
N ASP A 29 1.22 2.85 13.33
CA ASP A 29 1.46 4.16 13.93
C ASP A 29 1.19 4.17 15.45
N GLY A 30 1.51 5.28 16.12
CA GLY A 30 1.28 5.42 17.57
C GLY A 30 -0.20 5.43 18.00
N LYS A 31 -1.15 5.43 17.05
CA LYS A 31 -2.59 5.33 17.29
C LYS A 31 -3.13 3.94 16.97
N GLY A 32 -2.28 3.02 16.54
CA GLY A 32 -2.66 1.66 16.16
C GLY A 32 -3.24 1.54 14.76
N HIS A 33 -3.15 2.57 13.91
CA HIS A 33 -3.52 2.44 12.51
C HIS A 33 -2.48 1.62 11.75
N LEU A 34 -2.94 0.85 10.77
CA LEU A 34 -2.05 0.21 9.82
C LEU A 34 -1.62 1.25 8.77
N VAL A 35 -0.32 1.45 8.62
CA VAL A 35 0.28 2.33 7.63
C VAL A 35 0.88 1.47 6.52
N ALA A 36 0.44 1.69 5.28
CA ALA A 36 0.93 0.96 4.12
C ALA A 36 1.69 1.88 3.17
N PHE A 37 2.94 1.51 2.86
CA PHE A 37 3.65 2.05 1.72
C PHE A 37 3.27 1.24 0.49
N HIS A 38 2.61 1.89 -0.46
CA HIS A 38 2.03 1.27 -1.64
C HIS A 38 2.37 2.06 -2.91
N ARG A 39 2.24 1.43 -4.08
CA ARG A 39 2.59 2.04 -5.38
C ARG A 39 1.42 2.71 -6.10
N ALA A 40 0.35 3.00 -5.38
CA ALA A 40 -0.92 3.48 -5.93
C ALA A 40 -1.39 2.61 -7.11
N GLU A 41 -1.71 3.20 -8.26
CA GLU A 41 -2.10 2.50 -9.49
C GLU A 41 -0.93 1.93 -10.30
N ARG A 42 0.32 2.10 -9.86
CA ARG A 42 1.48 1.57 -10.60
C ARG A 42 1.67 0.09 -10.29
N GLU A 43 1.44 -0.73 -11.30
CA GLU A 43 1.87 -2.14 -11.34
C GLU A 43 3.22 -2.24 -12.06
N TRP A 44 4.06 -3.18 -11.63
CA TRP A 44 5.28 -3.52 -12.36
C TRP A 44 5.02 -4.68 -13.30
N ASP A 45 5.41 -4.48 -14.55
CA ASP A 45 5.31 -5.46 -15.62
C ASP A 45 6.65 -5.57 -16.36
N ALA A 46 6.67 -6.40 -17.42
CA ALA A 46 7.85 -6.57 -18.26
C ALA A 46 8.34 -5.28 -18.95
N ASN A 47 7.55 -4.20 -18.96
CA ASN A 47 7.90 -2.90 -19.56
C ASN A 47 8.41 -1.87 -18.53
N SER A 48 8.36 -2.23 -17.24
CA SER A 48 8.74 -1.35 -16.13
C SER A 48 10.25 -1.20 -15.99
N PHE A 49 11.02 -2.21 -16.40
CA PHE A 49 12.47 -2.25 -16.38
C PHE A 49 13.02 -2.62 -17.77
N ASP A 50 14.19 -2.08 -18.11
CA ASP A 50 14.92 -2.52 -19.30
C ASP A 50 15.68 -3.84 -19.03
N GLY A 51 16.29 -4.42 -20.07
CA GLY A 51 17.08 -5.65 -19.95
C GLY A 51 18.35 -5.54 -19.10
N LYS A 52 18.59 -4.40 -18.42
CA LYS A 52 19.65 -4.19 -17.44
C LYS A 52 19.07 -3.91 -16.04
N GLU A 53 17.79 -4.25 -15.83
CA GLU A 53 17.05 -4.02 -14.59
C GLU A 53 16.95 -2.54 -14.19
N LYS A 54 17.01 -1.63 -15.17
CA LYS A 54 16.87 -0.19 -14.91
C LYS A 54 15.45 0.26 -15.16
N PHE A 55 14.91 1.01 -14.20
CA PHE A 55 13.57 1.57 -14.29
C PHE A 55 13.38 2.46 -15.53
N ASN A 56 12.28 2.22 -16.25
CA ASN A 56 11.90 2.99 -17.42
C ASN A 56 11.47 4.42 -17.03
N LYS A 57 12.38 5.38 -17.22
CA LYS A 57 12.17 6.80 -16.86
C LYS A 57 10.96 7.44 -17.54
N LYS A 58 10.46 6.91 -18.65
CA LYS A 58 9.26 7.42 -19.34
C LYS A 58 7.99 7.25 -18.51
N LEU A 59 7.95 6.29 -17.60
CA LEU A 59 6.81 6.08 -16.70
C LEU A 59 6.70 7.18 -15.62
N GLY A 60 7.77 7.97 -15.42
CA GLY A 60 7.80 9.07 -14.46
C GLY A 60 7.57 8.64 -13.00
N PRO A 61 7.59 9.63 -12.07
CA PRO A 61 7.28 9.40 -10.67
C PRO A 61 5.80 9.06 -10.47
N ILE A 62 5.49 8.31 -9.41
CA ILE A 62 4.12 8.07 -8.97
C ILE A 62 3.53 9.41 -8.52
N LYS A 63 2.34 9.76 -9.04
CA LYS A 63 1.69 11.05 -8.80
C LYS A 63 0.75 11.03 -7.61
N ASN A 64 0.17 9.88 -7.32
CA ASN A 64 -0.75 9.70 -6.21
C ASN A 64 -0.01 9.41 -4.91
N SER A 65 -0.67 9.67 -3.77
CA SER A 65 -0.09 9.36 -2.46
C SER A 65 0.28 7.88 -2.39
N THR A 66 1.48 7.62 -1.87
CA THR A 66 2.07 6.28 -1.71
C THR A 66 2.00 5.80 -0.27
N ILE A 67 1.44 6.60 0.63
CA ILE A 67 1.22 6.23 2.02
C ILE A 67 -0.27 6.24 2.30
N ALA A 68 -0.78 5.08 2.71
CA ALA A 68 -2.15 4.90 3.14
C ALA A 68 -2.20 4.65 4.64
N ILE A 69 -3.09 5.36 5.32
CA ILE A 69 -3.46 5.11 6.71
C ILE A 69 -4.76 4.32 6.69
N ILE A 70 -4.77 3.19 7.38
CA ILE A 70 -5.88 2.25 7.42
C ILE A 70 -6.33 2.13 8.88
N ASP A 71 -7.56 2.54 9.13
CA ASP A 71 -8.20 2.34 10.43
C ASP A 71 -8.47 0.84 10.64
N THR A 72 -7.80 0.24 11.62
CA THR A 72 -7.87 -1.20 11.87
C THR A 72 -9.22 -1.65 12.46
N SER A 73 -10.07 -0.71 12.91
CA SER A 73 -11.40 -1.01 13.45
C SER A 73 -12.46 -1.19 12.37
N ASN A 74 -12.30 -0.53 11.23
CA ASN A 74 -13.34 -0.47 10.18
C ASN A 74 -12.80 -0.56 8.74
N GLY A 75 -11.48 -0.65 8.55
CA GLY A 75 -10.85 -0.77 7.23
C GLY A 75 -10.88 0.49 6.37
N LYS A 76 -11.26 1.64 6.94
CA LYS A 76 -11.28 2.91 6.19
C LYS A 76 -9.87 3.32 5.82
N VAL A 77 -9.66 3.56 4.54
CA VAL A 77 -8.39 4.01 3.96
C VAL A 77 -8.42 5.53 3.77
N SER A 78 -7.43 6.23 4.31
CA SER A 78 -7.16 7.64 4.01
C SER A 78 -5.75 7.80 3.42
N PRO A 79 -5.57 8.62 2.38
CA PRO A 79 -4.23 8.97 1.91
C PRO A 79 -3.56 9.86 2.96
N GLN A 80 -2.28 9.63 3.22
CA GLN A 80 -1.46 10.64 3.88
C GLN A 80 -1.13 11.70 2.83
N ILE A 81 -1.56 12.95 3.05
CA ILE A 81 -1.14 14.09 2.24
C ILE A 81 0.20 14.53 2.83
N CYS A 82 1.28 14.33 2.07
CA CYS A 82 2.59 14.87 2.37
C CYS A 82 2.72 16.28 1.76
#